data_AF-A0A938E1G5-F1
#
_entry.id   AF-A0A938E1G5-F1
#
_cell.length_a   1.000
_cell.length_b   1.000
_cell.length_c   1.000
_cell.angle_alpha   90.00
_cell.angle_beta   90.00
_cell.angle_gamma   90.00
#
_symmetry.space_group_name_H-M   'P 1'
#
loop_
_entity.id
_entity.type
_entity.pdbx_description
1 polymer ?
#
loop_
_entity_poly.entity_id
_entity_poly.type
_entity_poly.pdbx_seq_one_letter_code
_entity_poly.pdbx_strand_id
1 'polypeptide(L)'
;MSIPAETLWVFALALALFGVAFAALGMSNERAYWSQRDPSGDPRKEATPFRTVFARAGHFATGEYRAPLRVAAIGVLMLYGAIIAAIIAILLSL
;
A
#
# COMPACT_ATOMS: atom_id res chain seq x y z
N MET A 1 -6.73 23.11 16.70
CA MET A 1 -7.75 22.67 15.73
C MET A 1 -8.87 22.00 16.51
N SER A 2 -9.95 21.50 15.90
CA SER A 2 -10.93 20.71 16.66
C SER A 2 -10.33 19.34 17.01
N ILE A 3 -10.68 18.76 18.17
CA ILE A 3 -10.22 17.42 18.59
C ILE A 3 -10.48 16.35 17.50
N PRO A 4 -11.65 16.34 16.81
CA PRO A 4 -11.89 15.42 15.70
C PRO A 4 -10.91 15.61 14.53
N ALA A 5 -10.59 16.85 14.15
CA ALA A 5 -9.65 17.13 13.08
C ALA A 5 -8.22 16.67 13.42
N GLU A 6 -7.76 16.92 14.65
CA GLU A 6 -6.45 16.47 15.13
C GLU A 6 -6.34 14.94 15.13
N THR A 7 -7.40 14.26 15.58
CA THR A 7 -7.47 12.79 15.58
C THR A 7 -7.35 12.22 14.17
N LEU A 8 -8.02 12.81 13.19
CA LEU A 8 -7.93 12.37 11.79
C LEU A 8 -6.56 12.61 11.16
N TRP A 9 -5.86 13.69 11.53
CA TRP A 9 -4.48 13.90 11.11
C TRP A 9 -3.55 12.82 11.64
N VAL A 10 -3.69 12.43 12.92
CA VAL A 10 -2.93 11.33 13.51
C VAL A 10 -3.17 10.02 12.74
N PHE A 11 -4.43 9.69 12.44
CA PHE A 11 -4.74 8.51 11.64
C PHE A 11 -4.18 8.59 10.23
N ALA A 12 -4.29 9.74 9.55
CA ALA A 12 -3.75 9.94 8.21
C ALA A 12 -2.23 9.70 8.18
N LEU A 13 -1.49 10.25 9.14
CA LEU A 13 -0.05 10.09 9.25
C LEU A 13 0.35 8.64 9.54
N ALA A 14 -0.33 7.98 10.48
CA ALA A 14 -0.07 6.59 10.81
C ALA A 14 -0.34 5.66 9.62
N LEU A 15 -1.50 5.81 8.97
CA LEU A 15 -1.87 5.05 7.78
C LEU A 15 -0.90 5.29 6.63
N ALA A 16 -0.42 6.53 6.45
CA ALA A 16 0.57 6.85 5.43
C ALA A 16 1.90 6.14 5.70
N LEU A 17 2.41 6.21 6.93
CA LEU A 17 3.67 5.58 7.33
C LEU A 17 3.63 4.06 7.12
N PHE A 18 2.62 3.40 7.69
CA PHE A 18 2.47 1.95 7.55
C PHE A 18 2.14 1.54 6.11
N GLY A 19 1.33 2.34 5.40
CA GLY A 19 0.98 2.11 4.01
C GLY A 19 2.21 2.11 3.09
N VAL A 20 3.11 3.10 3.24
CA VAL A 20 4.38 3.15 2.51
C VAL A 20 5.24 1.94 2.87
N ALA A 21 5.39 1.62 4.15
CA ALA A 21 6.22 0.49 4.60
C ALA A 21 5.72 -0.84 4.01
N PHE A 22 4.42 -1.12 4.08
CA PHE A 22 3.84 -2.37 3.58
C PHE A 22 3.86 -2.44 2.05
N ALA A 23 3.60 -1.32 1.36
CA ALA A 23 3.72 -1.25 -0.09
C ALA A 23 5.15 -1.54 -0.55
N ALA A 24 6.14 -0.91 0.09
CA ALA A 24 7.56 -1.10 -0.24
C ALA A 24 8.04 -2.52 0.07
N LEU A 25 7.74 -3.05 1.26
CA LEU A 25 8.11 -4.40 1.67
C LEU A 25 7.44 -5.46 0.79
N GLY A 26 6.14 -5.33 0.51
CA GLY A 26 5.42 -6.26 -0.35
C GLY A 26 6.00 -6.31 -1.76
N MET A 27 6.34 -5.15 -2.35
CA MET A 27 6.98 -5.08 -3.66
C MET A 27 8.41 -5.64 -3.66
N SER A 28 9.17 -5.40 -2.59
CA SER A 28 10.51 -5.98 -2.43
C SER A 28 10.44 -7.51 -2.36
N ASN A 29 9.51 -8.03 -1.56
CA ASN A 29 9.31 -9.46 -1.38
C ASN A 29 8.75 -10.13 -2.64
N GLU A 30 7.92 -9.44 -3.42
CA GLU A 30 7.45 -9.95 -4.72
C GLU A 30 8.63 -10.13 -5.69
N ARG A 31 9.57 -9.19 -5.74
CA ARG A 31 10.78 -9.34 -6.56
C ARG A 31 11.68 -10.47 -6.04
N ALA A 32 11.82 -10.57 -4.72
CA ALA A 32 12.61 -11.63 -4.10
C ALA A 32 12.02 -13.01 -4.41
N TYR A 33 10.70 -13.15 -4.38
CA TYR A 33 9.98 -14.36 -4.77
C TYR A 33 10.33 -14.80 -6.20
N TRP A 34 10.32 -13.88 -7.17
CA TRP A 34 10.69 -14.19 -8.54
C TRP A 34 12.18 -14.48 -8.70
N SER A 35 13.07 -13.78 -7.99
CA SER A 35 14.50 -14.08 -8.02
C SER A 35 14.86 -15.47 -7.49
N GLN A 36 14.04 -16.03 -6.59
CA GLN A 36 14.23 -17.39 -6.09
C GLN A 36 13.67 -18.44 -7.06
N ARG A 37 12.64 -18.07 -7.83
CA ARG A 37 11.94 -18.98 -8.73
C ARG A 37 12.62 -19.10 -10.10
N ASP A 38 13.15 -18.00 -10.62
CA ASP A 38 14.02 -17.99 -11.80
C ASP A 38 15.27 -17.14 -11.52
N PRO A 39 16.34 -17.77 -10.98
CA PRO A 39 17.60 -17.08 -10.69
C PRO A 39 18.32 -16.57 -11.95
N SER A 40 18.04 -17.15 -13.11
CA SER A 40 18.61 -16.76 -14.42
C SER A 40 17.80 -15.68 -15.13
N GLY A 41 16.53 -15.49 -14.74
CA GLY A 41 15.61 -14.50 -15.30
C GLY A 41 15.81 -13.09 -14.73
N ASP A 42 15.02 -12.14 -15.24
CA ASP A 42 14.94 -10.78 -14.70
C ASP A 42 13.71 -10.65 -13.80
N PRO A 43 13.88 -10.65 -12.46
CA PRO A 43 12.76 -10.62 -11.52
C PRO A 43 11.91 -9.35 -11.64
N ARG A 44 12.46 -8.27 -12.21
CA ARG A 44 11.73 -7.01 -12.38
C ARG A 44 10.71 -7.08 -13.52
N LYS A 45 10.93 -7.96 -14.49
CA LYS A 45 9.98 -8.20 -15.60
C LYS A 45 8.86 -9.14 -15.19
N GLU A 46 9.17 -10.12 -14.34
CA GLU A 46 8.20 -11.12 -13.88
C GLU A 46 7.35 -10.63 -12.70
N ALA A 47 7.94 -9.84 -11.80
CA ALA A 47 7.22 -9.23 -10.70
C ALA A 47 6.12 -8.31 -11.23
N THR A 48 4.93 -8.44 -10.66
CA THR A 48 3.82 -7.54 -10.95
C THR A 48 4.27 -6.10 -10.65
N PRO A 49 4.17 -5.16 -11.60
CA PRO A 49 4.67 -3.80 -11.40
C PRO A 49 3.77 -3.04 -10.43
N PHE A 50 4.36 -2.14 -9.65
CA PHE A 50 3.65 -1.39 -8.61
C PHE A 50 2.43 -0.63 -9.15
N ARG A 51 2.51 -0.07 -10.37
CA ARG A 51 1.37 0.62 -11.02
C ARG A 51 0.12 -0.26 -11.10
N THR A 52 0.29 -1.55 -11.33
CA THR A 52 -0.80 -2.52 -11.44
C THR A 52 -1.37 -2.83 -10.07
N VAL A 53 -0.49 -3.01 -9.06
CA VAL A 53 -0.90 -3.20 -7.67
C VAL A 53 -1.67 -1.99 -7.17
N PHE A 54 -1.22 -0.78 -7.48
CA PHE A 54 -1.87 0.47 -7.11
C PHE A 54 -3.28 0.55 -7.70
N ALA A 55 -3.40 0.41 -9.02
CA ALA A 55 -4.68 0.50 -9.72
C ALA A 55 -5.70 -0.58 -9.32
N ARG A 56 -5.24 -1.75 -8.88
CA ARG A 56 -6.10 -2.91 -8.55
C ARG A 56 -5.92 -3.37 -7.11
N ALA A 57 -5.57 -2.46 -6.19
CA ALA A 57 -5.23 -2.79 -4.81
C ALA A 57 -6.34 -3.60 -4.11
N GLY A 58 -7.61 -3.21 -4.29
CA GLY A 58 -8.74 -3.96 -3.74
C GLY A 58 -8.77 -5.41 -4.21
N HIS A 59 -8.64 -5.63 -5.52
CA HIS A 59 -8.63 -6.97 -6.11
C HIS A 59 -7.47 -7.84 -5.62
N PHE A 60 -6.26 -7.25 -5.51
CA PHE A 60 -5.10 -7.98 -5.01
C PHE A 60 -5.16 -8.24 -3.50
N ALA A 61 -5.72 -7.34 -2.71
CA ALA A 61 -5.83 -7.51 -1.27
C ALA A 61 -6.81 -8.62 -0.88
N THR A 62 -7.93 -8.74 -1.61
CA THR A 62 -9.02 -9.69 -1.29
C THR A 62 -8.97 -11.00 -2.08
N GLY A 63 -8.15 -11.08 -3.13
CA GLY A 63 -8.01 -12.31 -3.93
C GLY A 63 -7.00 -13.31 -3.36
N GLU A 64 -7.01 -14.53 -3.91
CA GLU A 64 -6.02 -15.58 -3.64
C GLU A 64 -4.71 -15.32 -4.41
N TYR A 65 -4.08 -14.19 -4.10
CA TYR A 65 -2.80 -13.79 -4.66
C TYR A 65 -1.64 -14.17 -3.76
N ARG A 66 -0.42 -14.15 -4.34
CA ARG A 66 0.83 -14.35 -3.60
C ARG A 66 0.89 -13.42 -2.39
N ALA A 67 1.32 -13.95 -1.24
CA ALA A 67 1.37 -13.18 0.00
C ALA A 67 2.12 -11.84 -0.12
N PRO A 68 3.28 -11.74 -0.80
CA PRO A 68 3.95 -10.44 -1.02
C PRO A 68 3.08 -9.41 -1.74
N LEU A 69 2.35 -9.86 -2.77
CA LEU A 69 1.47 -9.02 -3.56
C LEU A 69 0.26 -8.51 -2.74
N ARG A 70 -0.30 -9.38 -1.90
CA ARG A 70 -1.39 -9.02 -0.98
C ARG A 70 -0.92 -7.97 0.04
N VAL A 71 0.27 -8.14 0.61
CA VAL A 71 0.86 -7.18 1.55
C VAL A 71 1.07 -5.82 0.87
N ALA A 72 1.60 -5.81 -0.36
CA ALA A 72 1.76 -4.58 -1.12
C ALA A 72 0.42 -3.87 -1.36
N ALA A 73 -0.61 -4.64 -1.73
CA ALA A 73 -1.95 -4.13 -1.97
C ALA A 73 -2.63 -3.58 -0.70
N ILE A 74 -2.47 -4.25 0.44
CA ILE A 74 -2.93 -3.75 1.75
C ILE A 74 -2.25 -2.41 2.07
N GLY A 75 -0.93 -2.30 1.84
CA GLY A 75 -0.21 -1.05 1.99
C GLY A 75 -0.79 0.09 1.15
N VAL A 76 -1.14 -0.19 -0.12
CA VAL A 76 -1.83 0.79 -0.97
C VAL A 76 -3.22 1.17 -0.43
N LEU A 77 -4.01 0.21 0.05
CA LEU A 77 -5.32 0.52 0.64
C LEU A 77 -5.18 1.41 1.89
N MET A 78 -4.14 1.21 2.69
CA MET A 78 -3.83 2.11 3.82
C MET A 78 -3.48 3.52 3.34
N LEU A 79 -2.75 3.67 2.23
CA LEU A 79 -2.50 4.99 1.61
C LEU A 79 -3.79 5.66 1.14
N TYR A 80 -4.74 4.91 0.58
CA TYR A 80 -6.06 5.45 0.24
C TYR A 80 -6.81 5.92 1.48
N GLY A 81 -6.80 5.12 2.55
CA GLY A 81 -7.36 5.51 3.85
C GLY A 81 -6.70 6.76 4.42
N ALA A 82 -5.38 6.90 4.29
CA ALA A 82 -4.64 8.08 4.73
C ALA A 82 -5.07 9.35 3.99
N ILE A 83 -5.22 9.27 2.66
CA ILE A 83 -5.68 10.39 1.83
C ILE A 83 -7.10 10.78 2.22
N ILE A 84 -8.00 9.81 2.39
CA ILE A 84 -9.39 10.08 2.82
C ILE A 84 -9.41 10.76 4.20
N ALA A 85 -8.65 10.23 5.16
CA ALA A 85 -8.57 10.81 6.50
C ALA A 85 -8.03 12.25 6.48
N ALA A 86 -7.00 12.52 5.67
CA ALA A 86 -6.44 13.86 5.49
C ALA A 86 -7.46 14.83 4.87
N ILE A 87 -8.19 14.41 3.83
CA ILE A 87 -9.24 15.22 3.21
C ILE A 87 -10.32 15.58 4.24
N ILE A 88 -10.79 14.61 5.03
CA ILE A 88 -11.81 14.86 6.07
C ILE A 88 -11.25 15.79 7.15
N ALA A 89 -9.99 15.61 7.57
CA ALA A 89 -9.35 16.48 8.55
C ALA A 89 -9.28 17.94 8.08
N ILE A 90 -8.97 18.16 6.79
CA ILE A 90 -8.98 19.49 6.16
C ILE A 90 -10.40 20.07 6.19
N LEU A 91 -11.40 19.30 5.77
CA LEU A 91 -12.80 19.76 5.76
C LEU A 91 -13.33 20.14 7.14
N LEU A 92 -12.90 19.45 8.21
CA LEU A 92 -13.26 19.77 9.59
C LEU A 92 -12.46 20.93 10.20
N SER A 93 -11.44 21.41 9.50
CA SER A 93 -10.58 22.52 9.93
C SER A 93 -10.90 23.84 9.22
N LEU A 94 -11.76 23.80 8.19
CA LEU A 94 -12.36 24.95 7.52
C LEU A 94 -13.56 25.48 8.31
#